data_AF-A0A3M0ZC08-F1
#
_entry.id   AF-A0A3M0ZC08-F1
#
_cell.length_a   1.000
_cell.length_b   1.000
_cell.length_c   1.000
_cell.angle_alpha   90.00
_cell.angle_beta   90.00
_cell.angle_gamma   90.00
#
_symmetry.space_group_name_H-M   'P 1'
#
loop_
_entity.id
_entity.type
_entity.pdbx_description
1 polymer ?
#
loop_
_entity_poly.entity_id
_entity_poly.type
_entity_poly.pdbx_seq_one_letter_code
_entity_poly.pdbx_strand_id
1 'polypeptide(L)'
;VKLTNWYEWSGSPFGVIDKNGKRRPAYSACRTLVTLLKGYRFRRRIELDSERDYVVELENQSGERAWCLWTSPPPGKSPDQARRHSVSIPLKLSGTTLYRVDLSGKKIQPVQIKGGSLTVTLTGAPFYLLTQPVSAME
;
A
#
# COMPACT_ATOMS: atom_id res chain seq x y z
N VAL A 1 -6.83 15.61 -7.81
CA VAL A 1 -6.11 14.63 -6.96
C VAL A 1 -4.85 14.19 -7.70
N LYS A 2 -3.65 14.43 -7.15
CA LYS A 2 -2.39 13.89 -7.72
C LYS A 2 -2.35 12.39 -7.42
N LEU A 3 -2.46 11.55 -8.45
CA LEU A 3 -2.42 10.08 -8.34
C LEU A 3 -1.11 9.59 -8.95
N THR A 4 -0.38 8.72 -8.27
CA THR A 4 0.73 7.97 -8.88
C THR A 4 0.26 6.57 -9.21
N ASN A 5 0.52 6.12 -10.45
CA ASN A 5 0.26 4.75 -10.87
C ASN A 5 1.49 3.89 -10.54
N TRP A 6 1.27 2.73 -9.89
CA TRP A 6 2.31 1.73 -9.66
C TRP A 6 2.19 0.65 -10.74
N TYR A 7 3.13 0.62 -11.68
CA TYR A 7 3.17 -0.34 -12.78
C TYR A 7 4.61 -0.68 -13.15
N GLU A 8 4.84 -1.89 -13.65
CA GLU A 8 6.16 -2.38 -14.04
C GLU A 8 6.51 -1.85 -15.45
N TRP A 9 7.40 -0.84 -15.51
CA TRP A 9 7.98 -0.35 -16.78
C TRP A 9 9.15 -1.21 -17.27
N SER A 10 9.77 -1.98 -16.38
CA SER A 10 10.99 -2.72 -16.67
C SER A 10 10.65 -4.18 -16.94
N GLY A 11 10.64 -4.55 -18.20
CA GLY A 11 10.46 -5.93 -18.64
C GLY A 11 10.23 -5.97 -20.13
N SER A 12 11.15 -6.58 -20.87
CA SER A 12 10.88 -7.03 -22.24
C SER A 12 10.69 -8.54 -22.21
N PRO A 13 9.48 -9.07 -22.45
CA PRO A 13 8.21 -8.37 -22.68
C PRO A 13 7.55 -7.85 -21.40
N PHE A 14 6.69 -6.85 -21.55
CA PHE A 14 5.75 -6.39 -20.53
C PHE A 14 4.72 -7.48 -20.23
N GLY A 15 4.35 -7.64 -18.96
CA GLY A 15 3.27 -8.56 -18.58
C GLY A 15 3.33 -8.98 -17.12
N VAL A 16 2.19 -9.48 -16.62
CA VAL A 16 2.10 -10.14 -15.31
C VAL A 16 2.45 -11.63 -15.38
N ILE A 17 2.46 -12.20 -16.59
CA ILE A 17 2.82 -13.59 -16.89
C ILE A 17 3.85 -13.55 -18.02
N ASP A 18 4.89 -14.38 -17.96
CA ASP A 18 5.89 -14.48 -19.02
C ASP A 18 5.45 -15.42 -20.18
N LYS A 19 6.27 -15.48 -21.24
CA LYS A 19 5.99 -16.29 -22.43
C LYS A 19 5.87 -17.81 -22.16
N ASN A 20 6.34 -18.28 -21.01
CA ASN A 20 6.27 -19.68 -20.60
C ASN A 20 5.11 -19.93 -19.63
N GLY A 21 4.22 -18.95 -19.41
CA GLY A 21 3.10 -19.05 -18.47
C GLY A 21 3.49 -18.84 -17.01
N LYS A 22 4.74 -18.45 -16.70
CA LYS A 22 5.17 -18.23 -15.32
C LYS A 22 4.74 -16.85 -14.83
N ARG A 23 4.16 -16.80 -13.64
CA ARG A 23 3.75 -15.57 -12.94
C ARG A 23 4.97 -14.72 -12.59
N ARG A 24 4.90 -13.43 -12.87
CA ARG A 24 5.91 -12.41 -12.51
C ARG A 24 5.56 -11.74 -11.17
N PRO A 25 6.48 -11.01 -10.53
CA PRO A 25 6.18 -10.27 -9.30
C PRO A 25 4.96 -9.34 -9.42
N ALA A 26 4.75 -8.71 -10.59
CA ALA A 26 3.57 -7.91 -10.86
C ALA A 26 2.24 -8.70 -10.76
N TYR A 27 2.23 -10.00 -11.06
CA TYR A 27 1.03 -10.83 -10.84
C TYR A 27 0.63 -10.84 -9.36
N SER A 28 1.58 -11.12 -8.47
CA SER A 28 1.33 -11.14 -7.03
C SER A 28 0.90 -9.76 -6.54
N ALA A 29 1.57 -8.70 -6.99
CA ALA A 29 1.21 -7.32 -6.67
C ALA A 29 -0.24 -6.96 -7.04
N CYS A 30 -0.63 -7.26 -8.29
CA CYS A 30 -1.99 -7.01 -8.78
C CYS A 30 -3.02 -7.86 -8.04
N ARG A 31 -2.74 -9.15 -7.84
CA ARG A 31 -3.62 -10.05 -7.09
C ARG A 31 -3.84 -9.54 -5.67
N THR A 32 -2.77 -9.18 -4.96
CA THR A 32 -2.85 -8.63 -3.60
C THR A 32 -3.67 -7.35 -3.56
N LEU A 33 -3.42 -6.39 -4.46
CA LEU A 33 -4.18 -5.14 -4.54
C LEU A 33 -5.68 -5.41 -4.71
N VAL A 34 -6.04 -6.22 -5.72
CA VAL A 34 -7.44 -6.50 -6.07
C VAL A 34 -8.15 -7.30 -4.98
N THR A 35 -7.47 -8.30 -4.39
CA THR A 35 -8.05 -9.14 -3.33
C THR A 35 -8.24 -8.34 -2.03
N LEU A 36 -7.24 -7.58 -1.59
CA LEU A 36 -7.32 -6.82 -0.33
C LEU A 36 -8.35 -5.70 -0.38
N LEU A 37 -8.41 -4.99 -1.50
CA LEU A 37 -9.24 -3.78 -1.63
C LEU A 37 -10.56 -4.06 -2.35
N LYS A 38 -10.96 -5.33 -2.48
CA LYS A 38 -12.25 -5.70 -3.07
C LYS A 38 -13.38 -5.04 -2.27
N GLY A 39 -14.22 -4.27 -2.96
CA GLY A 39 -15.34 -3.56 -2.34
C GLY A 39 -14.97 -2.26 -1.63
N TYR A 40 -13.68 -1.95 -1.49
CA TYR A 40 -13.23 -0.66 -0.99
C TYR A 40 -13.33 0.42 -2.09
N ARG A 41 -13.47 1.66 -1.66
CA ARG A 41 -13.51 2.87 -2.48
C ARG A 41 -12.57 3.91 -1.88
N PHE A 42 -11.97 4.74 -2.73
CA PHE A 42 -11.18 5.88 -2.29
C PHE A 42 -12.05 6.84 -1.45
N ARG A 43 -11.56 7.24 -0.28
CA ARG A 43 -12.18 8.29 0.52
C ARG A 43 -11.40 9.59 0.46
N ARG A 44 -10.10 9.55 0.75
CA ARG A 44 -9.22 10.71 0.71
C ARG A 44 -7.74 10.31 0.70
N ARG A 45 -6.88 11.29 0.43
CA ARG A 45 -5.45 11.23 0.74
C ARG A 45 -5.23 11.93 2.09
N ILE A 46 -4.48 11.30 2.98
CA ILE A 46 -3.95 11.96 4.18
C ILE A 46 -2.67 12.68 3.77
N GLU A 47 -2.65 13.99 3.95
CA GLU A 47 -1.46 14.80 3.67
C GLU A 47 -0.43 14.62 4.78
N LEU A 48 0.83 14.58 4.38
CA LEU A 48 2.03 14.54 5.23
C LEU A 48 2.96 15.67 4.78
N ASP A 49 4.03 15.91 5.52
CA ASP A 49 4.99 17.00 5.26
C ASP A 49 5.61 16.93 3.85
N SER A 50 5.78 15.71 3.32
CA SER A 50 6.32 15.47 1.98
C SER A 50 5.19 15.19 0.99
N GLU A 51 5.08 16.01 -0.07
CA GLU A 51 4.15 15.77 -1.18
C GLU A 51 4.40 14.44 -1.92
N ARG A 52 5.57 13.83 -1.71
CA ARG A 52 5.93 12.53 -2.29
C ARG A 52 5.46 11.34 -1.47
N ASP A 53 4.93 11.58 -0.27
CA ASP A 53 4.40 10.53 0.59
C ASP A 53 2.91 10.37 0.36
N TYR A 54 2.50 9.15 0.10
CA TYR A 54 1.14 8.80 -0.25
C TYR A 54 0.57 7.93 0.85
N VAL A 55 -0.46 8.45 1.50
CA VAL A 55 -1.32 7.70 2.41
C VAL A 55 -2.73 7.80 1.87
N VAL A 56 -3.13 6.78 1.12
CA VAL A 56 -4.45 6.71 0.51
C VAL A 56 -5.37 5.96 1.44
N GLU A 57 -6.45 6.61 1.87
CA GLU A 57 -7.44 6.05 2.76
C GLU A 57 -8.67 5.58 1.97
N LEU A 58 -9.10 4.35 2.25
CA LEU A 58 -10.20 3.68 1.60
C LEU A 58 -11.27 3.25 2.63
N GLU A 59 -12.49 3.06 2.13
CA GLU A 59 -13.63 2.57 2.89
C GLU A 59 -14.46 1.58 2.08
N ASN A 60 -15.03 0.58 2.73
CA ASN A 60 -16.06 -0.27 2.13
C ASN A 60 -17.47 0.11 2.64
N GLN A 61 -18.51 -0.55 2.11
CA GLN A 61 -19.90 -0.28 2.47
C GLN A 61 -20.23 -0.55 3.94
N SER A 62 -19.44 -1.40 4.61
CA SER A 62 -19.57 -1.70 6.04
C SER A 62 -18.85 -0.69 6.94
N GLY A 63 -18.21 0.34 6.37
CA GLY A 63 -17.45 1.36 7.11
C GLY A 63 -16.03 0.93 7.51
N GLU A 64 -15.58 -0.25 7.08
CA GLU A 64 -14.23 -0.73 7.38
C GLU A 64 -13.18 0.09 6.62
N ARG A 65 -12.01 0.26 7.23
CA ARG A 65 -10.96 1.16 6.74
C ARG A 65 -9.75 0.38 6.27
N ALA A 66 -9.21 0.82 5.13
CA ALA A 66 -7.92 0.38 4.65
C ALA A 66 -7.07 1.57 4.24
N TRP A 67 -5.76 1.40 4.30
CA TRP A 67 -4.79 2.39 3.83
C TRP A 67 -3.79 1.73 2.90
N CYS A 68 -3.46 2.41 1.80
CA CYS A 68 -2.35 2.07 0.93
C CYS A 68 -1.25 3.15 1.07
N LEU A 69 -0.03 2.72 1.35
CA LEU A 69 1.05 3.61 1.78
C LEU A 69 2.34 3.36 0.99
N TRP A 70 2.94 4.44 0.46
CA TRP A 70 4.25 4.43 -0.18
C TRP A 70 4.85 5.84 -0.21
N THR A 71 6.12 5.94 -0.58
CA THR A 71 6.75 7.22 -0.97
C THR A 71 7.28 7.11 -2.38
N SER A 72 7.16 8.19 -3.15
CA SER A 72 7.63 8.26 -4.54
C SER A 72 9.07 8.77 -4.60
N PRO A 73 9.87 8.33 -5.59
CA PRO A 73 11.18 8.93 -5.83
C PRO A 73 11.02 10.38 -6.35
N PRO A 74 12.08 11.20 -6.30
CA PRO A 74 12.08 12.49 -6.98
C PRO A 74 11.75 12.35 -8.49
N PRO A 75 11.21 13.40 -9.14
CA PRO A 75 10.98 13.38 -10.57
C PRO A 75 12.22 12.94 -11.37
N GLY A 76 12.02 12.08 -12.37
CA GLY A 76 13.10 11.55 -13.22
C GLY A 76 13.93 10.41 -12.59
N LYS A 77 13.52 9.87 -11.44
CA LYS A 77 14.17 8.74 -10.77
C LYS A 77 13.29 7.49 -10.81
N SER A 78 13.92 6.32 -10.74
CA SER A 78 13.21 5.03 -10.76
C SER A 78 12.57 4.71 -9.40
N PRO A 79 11.50 3.89 -9.34
CA PRO A 79 10.78 3.59 -8.10
C PRO A 79 11.63 3.03 -6.96
N ASP A 80 12.68 2.28 -7.27
CA ASP A 80 13.65 1.72 -6.33
C ASP A 80 14.57 2.79 -5.70
N GLN A 81 14.62 3.99 -6.28
CA GLN A 81 15.35 5.15 -5.75
C GLN A 81 14.51 6.00 -4.77
N ALA A 82 13.32 5.54 -4.40
CA ALA A 82 12.51 6.19 -3.39
C ALA A 82 13.21 6.11 -2.02
N ARG A 83 13.47 7.27 -1.39
CA ARG A 83 14.12 7.33 -0.08
C ARG A 83 13.22 6.73 1.00
N ARG A 84 13.64 5.63 1.61
CA ARG A 84 13.00 5.08 2.81
C ARG A 84 13.11 6.04 3.98
N HIS A 85 12.02 6.30 4.69
CA HIS A 85 12.00 7.11 5.90
C HIS A 85 10.76 6.83 6.75
N SER A 86 10.83 7.17 8.04
CA SER A 86 9.71 7.02 8.98
C SER A 86 8.82 8.27 8.96
N VAL A 87 7.51 8.05 9.06
CA VAL A 87 6.48 9.09 9.13
C VAL A 87 5.51 8.78 10.27
N SER A 88 4.89 9.84 10.80
CA SER A 88 3.77 9.74 11.74
C SER A 88 2.48 10.10 11.03
N ILE A 89 1.50 9.19 11.03
CA ILE A 89 0.25 9.33 10.29
C ILE A 89 -0.89 9.56 11.29
N PRO A 90 -1.60 10.71 11.23
CA PRO A 90 -2.71 10.99 12.13
C PRO A 90 -3.97 10.26 11.66
N LEU A 91 -4.14 9.01 12.10
CA LEU A 91 -5.30 8.19 11.73
C LEU A 91 -6.55 8.52 12.55
N LYS A 92 -6.41 9.22 13.69
CA LYS A 92 -7.52 9.54 14.62
C LYS A 92 -8.30 8.30 15.09
N LEU A 93 -7.62 7.17 15.16
CA LEU A 93 -8.11 5.92 15.73
C LEU A 93 -7.32 5.64 17.01
N SER A 94 -7.94 5.10 18.04
CA SER A 94 -7.26 4.78 19.31
C SER A 94 -7.50 3.33 19.69
N GLY A 95 -6.45 2.66 20.18
CA GLY A 95 -6.54 1.25 20.61
C GLY A 95 -6.79 0.24 19.48
N THR A 96 -6.69 0.66 18.21
CA THR A 96 -6.92 -0.21 17.06
C THR A 96 -5.63 -0.86 16.60
N THR A 97 -5.65 -2.19 16.47
CA THR A 97 -4.61 -2.96 15.78
C THR A 97 -4.89 -2.93 14.27
N LEU A 98 -3.88 -2.59 13.47
CA LEU A 98 -3.96 -2.64 12.02
C LEU A 98 -3.17 -3.83 11.48
N TYR A 99 -3.79 -4.57 10.59
CA TYR A 99 -3.20 -5.73 9.93
C TYR A 99 -2.42 -5.27 8.72
N ARG A 100 -1.11 -5.57 8.71
CA ARG A 100 -0.19 -5.14 7.66
C ARG A 100 0.03 -6.24 6.63
N VAL A 101 -0.08 -5.88 5.36
CA VAL A 101 0.24 -6.75 4.23
C VAL A 101 1.16 -6.02 3.27
N ASP A 102 2.25 -6.65 2.84
CA ASP A 102 3.12 -6.08 1.82
C ASP A 102 2.55 -6.25 0.40
N LEU A 103 3.24 -5.68 -0.59
CA LEU A 103 2.83 -5.76 -1.98
C LEU A 103 2.66 -7.19 -2.50
N SER A 104 3.39 -8.17 -1.96
CA SER A 104 3.33 -9.56 -2.41
C SER A 104 2.16 -10.35 -1.80
N GLY A 105 1.45 -9.76 -0.84
CA GLY A 105 0.40 -10.45 -0.08
C GLY A 105 0.91 -11.08 1.22
N LYS A 106 2.19 -10.91 1.55
CA LYS A 106 2.74 -11.43 2.81
C LYS A 106 2.23 -10.61 3.98
N LYS A 107 1.63 -11.30 4.95
CA LYS A 107 1.24 -10.72 6.24
C LYS A 107 2.51 -10.37 7.03
N ILE A 108 2.58 -9.13 7.47
CA ILE A 108 3.64 -8.62 8.35
C ILE A 108 3.05 -8.46 9.75
N GLN A 109 3.90 -8.34 10.76
CA GLN A 109 3.44 -8.09 12.13
C GLN A 109 2.44 -6.92 12.16
N PRO A 110 1.28 -7.08 12.83
CA PRO A 110 0.33 -6.00 13.01
C PRO A 110 0.96 -4.79 13.67
N VAL A 111 0.46 -3.61 13.34
CA VAL A 111 0.94 -2.35 13.92
C VAL A 111 -0.14 -1.75 14.82
N GLN A 112 0.29 -1.17 15.94
CA GLN A 112 -0.60 -0.51 16.89
C GLN A 112 -0.58 0.99 16.68
N ILE A 113 -1.76 1.60 16.78
CA ILE A 113 -1.89 3.06 16.81
C ILE A 113 -1.68 3.53 18.25
N LYS A 114 -0.77 4.50 18.44
CA LYS A 114 -0.43 5.07 19.75
C LYS A 114 -0.77 6.55 19.74
N GLY A 115 -1.57 7.00 20.71
CA GLY A 115 -1.95 8.41 20.83
C GLY A 115 -2.61 8.99 19.56
N GLY A 116 -3.46 8.21 18.88
CA GLY A 116 -4.15 8.63 17.65
C GLY A 116 -3.29 8.64 16.38
N SER A 117 -1.99 8.30 16.49
CA SER A 117 -1.04 8.34 15.38
C SER A 117 -0.37 6.98 15.15
N LEU A 118 -0.06 6.72 13.89
CA LEU A 118 0.66 5.53 13.47
C LEU A 118 2.06 5.91 12.98
N THR A 119 3.10 5.35 13.60
CA THR A 119 4.47 5.47 13.10
C THR A 119 4.80 4.29 12.19
N VAL A 120 5.13 4.56 10.93
CA VAL A 120 5.52 3.56 9.94
C VAL A 120 6.68 4.05 9.09
N THR A 121 7.41 3.11 8.50
CA THR A 121 8.45 3.39 7.52
C THR A 121 7.89 3.25 6.10
N LEU A 122 7.87 4.35 5.35
CA LEU A 122 7.50 4.35 3.93
C LEU A 122 8.66 3.90 3.05
N THR A 123 8.32 3.24 1.95
CA THR A 123 9.23 2.74 0.92
C THR A 123 8.65 3.03 -0.46
N GLY A 124 9.45 2.86 -1.52
CA GLY A 124 8.96 2.89 -2.91
C GLY A 124 7.94 1.80 -3.23
N ALA A 125 8.05 0.64 -2.56
CA ALA A 125 7.04 -0.41 -2.66
C ALA A 125 5.83 -0.08 -1.75
N PRO A 126 4.59 -0.14 -2.28
CA PRO A 126 3.40 0.03 -1.47
C PRO A 126 3.17 -1.11 -0.49
N PHE A 127 2.52 -0.80 0.61
CA PHE A 127 1.96 -1.77 1.54
C PHE A 127 0.58 -1.33 2.00
N TYR A 128 -0.15 -2.28 2.58
CA TYR A 128 -1.54 -2.11 2.98
C TYR A 128 -1.68 -2.28 4.48
N LEU A 129 -2.59 -1.50 5.06
CA LEU A 129 -3.05 -1.61 6.43
C LEU A 129 -4.56 -1.75 6.43
N LEU A 130 -5.10 -2.69 7.19
CA LEU A 130 -6.53 -2.96 7.27
C LEU A 130 -6.98 -2.98 8.73
N THR A 131 -8.20 -2.51 9.01
CA THR A 131 -8.81 -2.62 10.35
C THR A 131 -9.28 -4.03 10.67
N GLN A 132 -9.45 -4.89 9.65
CA GLN A 132 -9.84 -6.28 9.81
C GLN A 132 -8.70 -7.25 9.51
N PRO A 133 -8.66 -8.43 10.17
CA PRO A 133 -7.74 -9.49 9.82
C PRO A 133 -7.92 -9.87 8.35
N VAL A 134 -6.80 -10.05 7.66
CA VAL A 134 -6.81 -10.55 6.30
C VAL A 134 -6.93 -12.07 6.35
N SER A 135 -7.96 -12.63 5.73
CA SER A 135 -8.08 -14.08 5.51
C SER A 135 -6.87 -14.62 4.73
N ALA A 136 -6.63 -15.93 4.74
CA ALA A 136 -5.60 -16.49 3.85
C ALA A 136 -5.94 -16.13 2.39
N MET A 137 -4.95 -15.66 1.63
CA MET A 137 -5.11 -15.47 0.18
C MET A 137 -4.85 -16.81 -0.50
N GLU A 138 -5.90 -17.59 -0.77
CA GLU A 138 -5.84 -18.86 -1.51
C GLU A 138 -5.47 -18.65 -2.98
#